data_AF-A0A5B9D1C6-F1
#
_entry.id   AF-A0A5B9D1C6-F1
#
_cell.length_a   1.000
_cell.length_b   1.000
_cell.length_c   1.000
_cell.angle_alpha   90.00
_cell.angle_beta   90.00
_cell.angle_gamma   90.00
#
_symmetry.space_group_name_H-M   'P 1'
#
loop_
_entity.id
_entity.type
_entity.pdbx_description
1 polymer ?
#
loop_
_entity_poly.entity_id
_entity_poly.type
_entity_poly.pdbx_seq_one_letter_code
_entity_poly.pdbx_strand_id
1 'polypeptide(L)'
;MRNKLKKIILLIFIVISMPTFAQQSPPYEKKLLRLAEILGSLHFLQNLCVPPTNQVPINQWYDYMNALIEAEHPIPQRRAYFYDAFNEAYRAFSENYHHCTQAAIEANQRYIKEGRALSENLLMHYNN
;
A
#
# COMPACT_ATOMS: atom_id res chain seq x y z
N MET A 1 23.68 -58.90 21.14
CA MET A 1 23.52 -59.31 19.72
C MET A 1 22.35 -58.53 19.12
N ARG A 2 22.32 -57.89 17.95
CA ARG A 2 23.28 -57.47 16.92
C ARG A 2 22.44 -56.61 15.94
N ASN A 3 22.88 -55.38 15.66
CA ASN A 3 22.36 -54.43 14.66
C ASN A 3 21.76 -55.04 13.37
N LYS A 4 20.61 -54.51 12.93
CA LYS A 4 20.15 -54.34 11.54
C LYS A 4 19.00 -53.33 11.56
N LEU A 5 18.82 -52.31 10.72
CA LEU A 5 19.58 -51.71 9.64
C LEU A 5 18.82 -50.42 9.34
N LYS A 6 19.53 -49.28 9.36
CA LYS A 6 19.02 -47.98 8.96
C LYS A 6 18.36 -48.06 7.57
N LYS A 7 17.07 -47.73 7.46
CA LYS A 7 16.46 -47.29 6.20
C LYS A 7 16.08 -45.83 6.37
N ILE A 8 17.09 -44.97 6.27
CA ILE A 8 16.90 -43.53 6.07
C ILE A 8 16.47 -43.39 4.62
N ILE A 9 15.16 -43.26 4.39
CA ILE A 9 14.63 -42.84 3.09
C ILE A 9 14.89 -41.33 3.03
N LEU A 10 15.99 -40.96 2.39
CA LEU A 10 16.32 -39.58 2.05
C LEU A 10 15.36 -39.13 0.95
N LEU A 11 14.27 -38.48 1.35
CA LEU A 11 13.33 -37.86 0.42
C LEU A 11 13.98 -36.55 -0.07
N ILE A 12 14.62 -36.62 -1.23
CA ILE A 12 15.23 -35.48 -1.91
C ILE A 12 14.09 -34.53 -2.32
N PHE A 13 13.89 -33.47 -1.55
CA PHE A 13 13.07 -32.32 -1.95
C PHE A 13 13.78 -31.62 -3.11
N ILE A 14 13.36 -31.93 -4.33
CA ILE A 14 13.77 -31.19 -5.52
C ILE A 14 13.06 -29.84 -5.41
N VAL A 15 13.79 -28.82 -4.95
CA VAL A 15 13.34 -27.43 -5.02
C VAL A 15 13.41 -27.02 -6.49
N ILE A 16 12.31 -27.25 -7.21
CA ILE A 16 12.13 -26.72 -8.55
C ILE A 16 11.92 -25.22 -8.36
N SER A 17 12.99 -24.44 -8.54
CA SER A 17 12.94 -22.99 -8.65
C SER A 17 12.11 -22.64 -9.88
N MET A 18 10.79 -22.56 -9.73
CA MET A 18 9.95 -22.03 -10.79
C MET A 18 10.36 -20.57 -11.02
N PRO A 19 10.64 -20.15 -12.27
CA PRO A 19 10.84 -18.75 -12.55
C PRO A 19 9.53 -18.05 -12.21
N THR A 20 9.56 -17.17 -11.21
CA THR A 20 8.50 -16.19 -11.00
C THR A 20 8.42 -15.38 -12.29
N PHE A 21 7.37 -15.61 -13.08
CA PHE A 21 6.98 -14.66 -14.11
C PHE A 21 6.50 -13.41 -13.38
N ALA A 22 7.43 -12.51 -13.06
CA ALA A 22 7.09 -11.15 -12.69
C ALA A 22 6.49 -10.52 -13.95
N GLN A 23 5.16 -10.59 -14.08
CA GLN A 23 4.43 -9.81 -15.06
C GLN A 23 4.86 -8.37 -14.84
N GLN A 24 5.54 -7.78 -15.83
CA GLN A 24 6.00 -6.40 -15.72
C GLN A 24 4.76 -5.52 -15.66
N SER A 25 4.39 -5.16 -14.45
CA SER A 25 3.36 -4.16 -14.15
C SER A 25 3.63 -2.91 -14.97
N PRO A 26 2.61 -2.35 -15.64
CA PRO A 26 2.76 -1.11 -16.38
C PRO A 26 3.42 -0.01 -15.52
N PRO A 27 4.20 0.92 -16.10
CA PRO A 27 4.88 1.96 -15.32
C PRO A 27 3.94 2.81 -14.43
N TYR A 28 2.67 2.96 -14.83
CA TYR A 28 1.67 3.69 -14.05
C TYR A 28 1.21 2.93 -12.81
N GLU A 29 1.33 1.60 -12.78
CA GLU A 29 0.90 0.77 -11.65
C GLU A 29 1.69 1.10 -10.37
N LYS A 30 3.00 1.36 -10.50
CA LYS A 30 3.82 1.83 -9.38
C LYS A 30 3.32 3.16 -8.83
N LYS A 31 2.82 4.05 -9.69
CA LYS A 31 2.27 5.35 -9.29
C LYS A 31 0.93 5.18 -8.57
N LEU A 32 0.09 4.24 -9.00
CA LEU A 32 -1.17 3.93 -8.32
C LEU A 32 -0.95 3.31 -6.94
N LEU A 33 0.00 2.38 -6.81
CA LEU A 33 0.39 1.83 -5.51
C LEU A 33 0.95 2.90 -4.59
N ARG A 34 1.82 3.78 -5.11
CA ARG A 34 2.31 4.93 -4.35
C ARG A 34 1.17 5.85 -3.92
N LEU A 35 0.19 6.10 -4.78
CA LEU A 35 -0.99 6.89 -4.42
C LEU A 35 -1.78 6.22 -3.28
N ALA A 36 -1.95 4.89 -3.30
CA ALA A 36 -2.59 4.16 -2.21
C ALA A 36 -1.85 4.30 -0.87
N GLU A 37 -0.51 4.21 -0.86
CA GLU A 37 0.31 4.44 0.35
C GLU A 37 0.12 5.86 0.90
N ILE A 38 0.08 6.87 0.01
CA ILE A 38 -0.11 8.26 0.39
C ILE A 38 -1.49 8.45 1.04
N LEU A 39 -2.53 7.85 0.46
CA LEU A 39 -3.88 7.90 1.02
C LEU A 39 -3.94 7.27 2.42
N GLY A 40 -3.26 6.15 2.64
CA GLY A 40 -3.15 5.50 3.96
C GLY A 40 -2.42 6.38 4.99
N SER A 41 -1.30 6.98 4.57
CA SER A 41 -0.52 7.93 5.37
C SER A 41 -1.36 9.15 5.78
N LEU A 42 -2.08 9.73 4.83
CA LEU A 42 -2.94 10.90 5.06
C LEU A 42 -4.14 10.55 5.93
N HIS A 43 -4.73 9.38 5.75
CA HIS A 43 -5.84 8.92 6.59
C HIS A 43 -5.43 8.87 8.06
N PHE A 44 -4.24 8.36 8.38
CA PHE A 44 -3.74 8.39 9.76
C PHE A 44 -3.42 9.82 10.22
N LEU A 45 -2.55 10.53 9.48
CA LEU A 45 -2.00 11.81 9.90
C LEU A 45 -3.08 12.88 10.09
N GLN A 46 -4.10 12.92 9.24
CA GLN A 46 -5.19 13.89 9.33
C GLN A 46 -6.09 13.60 10.53
N ASN A 47 -6.37 12.32 10.80
CA ASN A 47 -7.11 11.93 12.00
C ASN A 47 -6.34 12.23 13.29
N LEU A 48 -5.00 12.21 13.25
CA LEU A 48 -4.16 12.54 14.41
C LEU A 48 -4.00 14.06 14.62
N CYS A 49 -3.80 14.82 13.54
CA CYS A 49 -3.35 16.21 13.60
C CYS A 49 -4.41 17.25 13.31
N VAL A 50 -5.49 16.91 12.62
CA VAL A 50 -6.52 17.87 12.24
C VAL A 50 -7.76 17.61 13.08
N PRO A 51 -8.21 18.59 13.89
CA PRO A 51 -9.46 18.43 14.62
C PRO A 51 -10.61 18.26 13.61
N PRO A 52 -11.57 17.36 13.86
CA PRO A 52 -12.71 17.20 12.98
C PRO A 52 -13.47 18.54 12.91
N THR A 53 -13.46 19.16 11.73
CA THR A 53 -14.29 20.33 11.42
C THR A 53 -15.40 19.92 10.46
N ASN A 54 -16.43 20.75 10.33
CA ASN A 54 -17.52 20.52 9.36
C ASN A 54 -17.06 20.62 7.89
N GLN A 55 -15.76 20.86 7.63
CA GLN A 55 -15.22 21.09 6.28
C GLN A 55 -14.57 19.86 5.68
N VAL A 56 -14.02 18.96 6.51
CA VAL A 56 -13.31 17.75 6.04
C VAL A 56 -13.78 16.53 6.83
N PRO A 57 -14.51 15.59 6.19
CA PRO A 57 -14.92 14.35 6.82
C PRO A 57 -13.71 13.49 7.23
N ILE A 58 -13.82 12.84 8.40
CA ILE A 58 -12.80 11.91 8.97
C ILE A 58 -12.40 10.80 7.97
N ASN A 59 -13.31 10.40 7.08
CA ASN A 59 -13.12 9.29 6.14
C ASN A 59 -12.72 9.71 4.72
N GLN A 60 -12.50 11.00 4.46
CA GLN A 60 -12.25 11.50 3.10
C GLN A 60 -11.12 10.74 2.36
N TRP A 61 -10.03 10.42 3.05
CA TRP A 61 -8.89 9.72 2.45
C TRP A 61 -9.17 8.25 2.15
N TYR A 62 -10.01 7.59 2.96
CA TYR A 62 -10.49 6.25 2.69
C TYR A 62 -11.46 6.26 1.50
N ASP A 63 -12.31 7.29 1.39
CA ASP A 63 -13.23 7.43 0.27
C ASP A 63 -12.46 7.62 -1.05
N TYR A 64 -11.37 8.40 -1.05
CA TYR A 64 -10.46 8.51 -2.20
C TYR A 64 -9.78 7.19 -2.55
N MET A 65 -9.46 6.36 -1.56
CA MET A 65 -8.92 5.02 -1.79
C MET A 65 -9.93 4.12 -2.49
N ASN A 66 -11.20 4.18 -2.08
CA ASN A 66 -12.27 3.43 -2.74
C ASN A 66 -12.51 3.95 -4.16
N ALA A 67 -12.52 5.27 -4.36
CA ALA A 67 -12.67 5.87 -5.69
C ALA A 67 -11.53 5.44 -6.64
N LEU A 68 -10.29 5.34 -6.15
CA LEU A 68 -9.16 4.81 -6.91
C LEU A 68 -9.41 3.34 -7.33
N ILE A 69 -9.83 2.49 -6.40
CA ILE A 69 -10.13 1.09 -6.68
C ILE A 69 -11.30 0.96 -7.67
N GLU A 70 -12.34 1.77 -7.52
CA GLU A 70 -13.47 1.78 -8.43
C GLU A 70 -13.03 2.18 -9.84
N ALA A 71 -12.25 3.26 -9.99
CA ALA A 71 -11.77 3.72 -11.28
C ALA A 71 -10.91 2.69 -12.03
N GLU A 72 -10.06 1.94 -11.31
CA GLU A 72 -9.16 0.94 -11.91
C GLU A 72 -9.85 -0.39 -12.24
N HIS A 73 -11.07 -0.64 -11.70
CA HIS A 73 -11.80 -1.91 -11.81
C HIS A 73 -10.89 -3.17 -11.69
N PRO A 74 -10.03 -3.29 -10.66
CA PRO A 74 -9.03 -4.34 -10.60
C PRO A 74 -9.63 -5.71 -10.28
N ILE A 75 -8.96 -6.77 -10.75
CA ILE A 75 -9.21 -8.14 -10.28
C ILE A 75 -8.97 -8.25 -8.76
N PRO A 76 -9.59 -9.23 -8.06
CA PRO A 76 -9.54 -9.30 -6.60
C PRO A 76 -8.13 -9.28 -6.00
N GLN A 77 -7.18 -9.96 -6.61
CA GLN A 77 -5.78 -9.97 -6.16
C GLN A 77 -5.14 -8.58 -6.23
N ARG A 78 -5.37 -7.85 -7.33
CA ARG A 78 -4.83 -6.49 -7.52
C ARG A 78 -5.52 -5.48 -6.59
N ARG A 79 -6.81 -5.68 -6.30
CA ARG A 79 -7.54 -4.93 -5.26
C ARG A 79 -6.90 -5.12 -3.88
N ALA A 80 -6.50 -6.34 -3.53
CA ALA A 80 -5.85 -6.62 -2.26
C ALA A 80 -4.53 -5.83 -2.12
N TYR A 81 -3.70 -5.79 -3.17
CA TYR A 81 -2.45 -5.02 -3.14
C TYR A 81 -2.64 -3.52 -2.87
N PHE A 82 -3.70 -2.93 -3.42
CA PHE A 82 -4.08 -1.55 -3.14
C PHE A 82 -4.43 -1.34 -1.66
N TYR A 83 -5.24 -2.22 -1.08
CA TYR A 83 -5.55 -2.15 0.35
C TYR A 83 -4.34 -2.45 1.24
N ASP A 84 -3.48 -3.39 0.84
CA ASP A 84 -2.27 -3.72 1.59
C ASP A 84 -1.34 -2.52 1.68
N ALA A 85 -1.09 -1.84 0.57
CA ALA A 85 -0.27 -0.62 0.51
C ALA A 85 -0.85 0.50 1.39
N PHE A 86 -2.17 0.74 1.31
CA PHE A 86 -2.87 1.71 2.16
C PHE A 86 -2.71 1.36 3.64
N ASN A 87 -2.99 0.11 4.01
CA ASN A 87 -3.01 -0.35 5.40
C ASN A 87 -1.61 -0.39 6.00
N GLU A 88 -0.60 -0.76 5.23
CA GLU A 88 0.80 -0.75 5.65
C GLU A 88 1.27 0.68 5.96
N ALA A 89 0.98 1.63 5.06
CA ALA A 89 1.32 3.03 5.29
C ALA A 89 0.60 3.62 6.51
N TYR A 90 -0.69 3.32 6.68
CA TYR A 90 -1.45 3.71 7.87
C TYR A 90 -0.79 3.17 9.15
N ARG A 91 -0.47 1.87 9.19
CA ARG A 91 0.16 1.22 10.36
C ARG A 91 1.51 1.85 10.67
N ALA A 92 2.35 2.06 9.66
CA ALA A 92 3.66 2.67 9.82
C ALA A 92 3.57 4.05 10.51
N PHE A 93 2.60 4.89 10.16
CA PHE A 93 2.42 6.16 10.86
C PHE A 93 1.85 5.98 12.28
N SER A 94 0.95 5.02 12.48
CA SER A 94 0.36 4.73 13.80
C SER A 94 1.36 4.23 14.83
N GLU A 95 2.39 3.52 14.38
CA GLU A 95 3.47 3.01 15.22
C GLU A 95 4.45 4.13 15.63
N ASN A 96 4.60 5.16 14.79
CA ASN A 96 5.58 6.23 14.99
C ASN A 96 5.03 7.48 15.66
N TYR A 97 3.71 7.72 15.59
CA TYR A 97 3.09 8.92 16.14
C TYR A 97 1.86 8.56 16.98
N HIS A 98 1.83 9.06 18.22
CA HIS A 98 0.68 8.90 19.14
C HIS A 98 0.04 10.24 19.53
N HIS A 99 0.64 11.34 19.13
CA HIS A 99 0.14 12.70 19.30
C HIS A 99 0.61 13.52 18.09
N CYS A 100 -0.10 14.60 17.78
CA CYS A 100 0.31 15.46 16.68
C CYS A 100 1.62 16.18 17.03
N THR A 101 2.69 15.84 16.30
CA THR A 101 4.01 16.48 16.41
C THR A 101 4.26 17.38 15.20
N GLN A 102 5.24 18.28 15.30
CA GLN A 102 5.68 19.08 14.15
C GLN A 102 6.12 18.20 12.97
N ALA A 103 6.81 17.08 13.24
CA ALA A 103 7.22 16.13 12.21
C ALA A 103 6.02 15.47 11.50
N ALA A 104 4.95 15.15 12.24
CA ALA A 104 3.71 14.62 11.68
C ALA A 104 2.99 15.65 10.78
N ILE A 105 2.95 16.92 11.20
CA ILE A 105 2.38 18.03 10.42
C ILE A 105 3.13 18.19 9.10
N GLU A 106 4.47 18.20 9.15
CA GLU A 106 5.29 18.32 7.95
C GLU A 106 5.16 17.11 7.03
N ALA A 107 5.08 15.90 7.59
CA ALA A 107 4.80 14.69 6.81
C ALA A 107 3.46 14.83 6.08
N ASN A 108 2.40 15.24 6.77
CA ASN A 108 1.09 15.46 6.18
C ASN A 108 1.14 16.44 4.99
N GLN A 109 1.79 17.59 5.17
CA GLN A 109 1.94 18.59 4.10
C GLN A 109 2.71 18.04 2.89
N ARG A 110 3.79 17.27 3.13
CA ARG A 110 4.55 16.62 2.04
C ARG A 110 3.68 15.62 1.28
N TYR A 111 2.92 14.78 1.98
CA TYR A 111 2.06 13.77 1.35
C TYR A 111 0.89 14.37 0.58
N ILE A 112 0.30 15.47 1.05
CA ILE A 112 -0.70 16.21 0.26
C ILE A 112 -0.09 16.69 -1.07
N LYS A 113 1.12 17.27 -1.01
CA LYS A 113 1.80 17.78 -2.21
C LYS A 113 2.15 16.64 -3.18
N GLU A 114 2.68 15.55 -2.67
CA GLU A 114 3.05 14.38 -3.46
C GLU A 114 1.81 13.72 -4.10
N GLY A 115 0.76 13.49 -3.30
CA GLY A 115 -0.49 12.90 -3.78
C GLY A 115 -1.13 13.72 -4.89
N ARG A 116 -1.17 15.05 -4.76
CA ARG A 116 -1.65 15.95 -5.82
C ARG A 116 -0.85 15.78 -7.12
N ALA A 117 0.48 15.85 -7.02
CA ALA A 117 1.35 15.74 -8.19
C ALA A 117 1.23 14.37 -8.88
N LEU A 118 1.09 13.29 -8.10
CA LEU A 118 0.87 11.95 -8.65
C LEU A 118 -0.47 11.82 -9.36
N SER A 119 -1.56 12.31 -8.75
CA SER A 119 -2.89 12.29 -9.36
C SER A 119 -2.93 13.08 -10.67
N GLU A 120 -2.35 14.28 -10.70
CA GLU A 120 -2.22 15.09 -11.93
C GLU A 120 -1.40 14.36 -13.01
N ASN A 121 -0.30 13.73 -12.61
CA ASN A 121 0.55 12.99 -13.54
C ASN A 121 -0.15 11.75 -14.13
N LEU A 122 -0.95 11.05 -13.33
CA LEU A 122 -1.75 9.90 -13.77
C LEU A 122 -2.78 10.31 -14.83
N LEU A 123 -3.47 11.43 -14.65
CA LEU A 123 -4.43 11.96 -15.63
C LEU A 123 -3.80 12.27 -16.98
N MET A 124 -2.57 12.81 -16.99
CA MET A 124 -1.85 13.06 -18.25
C MET A 124 -1.54 11.78 -19.04
N HIS A 125 -1.44 10.62 -18.39
CA HIS A 125 -1.19 9.35 -19.08
C HIS A 125 -2.47 8.76 -19.68
N TYR A 126 -3.65 9.04 -19.10
CA TYR A 126 -4.93 8.58 -19.62
C TYR A 126 -5.40 9.33 -20.88
N ASN A 127 -4.88 10.54 -21.11
CA ASN A 127 -5.25 11.41 -22.23
C ASN A 127 -4.33 11.28 -23.46
N ASN A 128 -3.38 10.34 -23.46
CA ASN A 128 -2.48 10.01 -24.58
C ASN A 128 -2.76 8.59 -25.10
#